data_AF-A0A2N5YT24-F1
#
_entry.id   AF-A0A2N5YT24-F1
#
_cell.length_a   1.000
_cell.length_b   1.000
_cell.length_c   1.000
_cell.angle_alpha   90.00
_cell.angle_beta   90.00
_cell.angle_gamma   90.00
#
_symmetry.space_group_name_H-M   'P 1'
#
loop_
_entity.id
_entity.type
_entity.pdbx_description
1 polymer ?
#
loop_
_entity_poly.entity_id
_entity_poly.type
_entity_poly.pdbx_seq_one_letter_code
_entity_poly.pdbx_strand_id
1 'polypeptide(L)'
;MRANAYLNHQYFIMGKLDNIIKTDNETVYQIELEEKEKLIPPNGRYATKIMQDNITNICFAEVNNSEILIFIDNMIEIDTQNNAILYFYKKFRLLDFDNNETNFKRKEDRELLHELIF
;
A
#
# COMPACT_ATOMS: atom_id res chain seq x y z
N MET A 1 19.01 1.65 0.59
CA MET A 1 19.43 3.03 0.25
C MET A 1 18.18 3.90 0.30
N ARG A 2 18.18 4.97 1.11
CA ARG A 2 16.97 5.65 1.62
C ARG A 2 16.40 6.68 0.62
N ALA A 3 15.37 6.34 -0.16
CA ALA A 3 14.66 7.32 -0.99
C ALA A 3 14.11 8.51 -0.17
N ASN A 4 13.66 8.26 1.06
CA ASN A 4 13.18 9.28 1.99
C ASN A 4 14.28 10.24 2.53
N ALA A 5 15.57 9.95 2.31
CA ALA A 5 16.65 10.85 2.72
C ALA A 5 16.96 11.94 1.66
N TYR A 6 16.51 11.72 0.42
CA TYR A 6 16.74 12.64 -0.70
C TYR A 6 15.48 13.41 -1.11
N LEU A 7 14.32 12.93 -0.71
CA LEU A 7 13.06 13.64 -0.84
C LEU A 7 12.84 14.42 0.47
N ASN A 8 12.68 15.75 0.41
CA ASN A 8 12.25 16.57 1.56
C ASN A 8 10.79 16.26 2.01
N HIS A 9 10.24 15.16 1.52
CA HIS A 9 8.87 14.71 1.68
C HIS A 9 8.85 13.19 1.57
N GLN A 10 7.85 12.59 2.19
CA GLN A 10 7.66 11.15 2.14
C GLN A 10 7.29 10.71 0.73
N TYR A 11 7.92 9.64 0.22
CA TYR A 11 7.57 9.09 -1.10
C TYR A 11 6.08 8.73 -1.13
N PHE A 12 5.37 9.18 -2.17
CA PHE A 12 3.96 8.91 -2.36
C PHE A 12 3.64 8.58 -3.81
N ILE A 13 2.54 7.87 -4.00
CA ILE A 13 1.96 7.58 -5.32
C ILE A 13 0.53 8.11 -5.32
N MET A 14 0.15 8.77 -6.40
CA MET A 14 -1.24 9.18 -6.66
C MET A 14 -1.75 8.44 -7.90
N GLY A 15 -2.98 7.94 -7.80
CA GLY A 15 -3.64 7.21 -8.86
C GLY A 15 -5.07 6.84 -8.48
N LYS A 16 -5.84 6.39 -9.47
CA LYS A 16 -7.17 5.80 -9.24
C LYS A 16 -7.02 4.42 -8.63
N LEU A 17 -8.04 4.02 -7.89
CA LEU A 17 -8.14 2.67 -7.38
C LEU A 17 -9.08 1.86 -8.28
N ASP A 18 -8.63 0.69 -8.68
CA ASP A 18 -9.36 -0.28 -9.47
C ASP A 18 -9.32 -1.66 -8.77
N ASN A 19 -10.06 -2.63 -9.29
CA ASN A 19 -10.09 -4.04 -8.86
C ASN A 19 -10.25 -4.24 -7.35
N ILE A 20 -11.50 -4.49 -6.94
CA ILE A 20 -11.86 -4.67 -5.53
C ILE A 20 -11.96 -6.17 -5.20
N ILE A 21 -11.07 -6.67 -4.35
CA ILE A 21 -11.24 -7.99 -3.72
C ILE A 21 -11.66 -7.77 -2.28
N LYS A 22 -12.90 -8.13 -1.95
CA LYS A 22 -13.38 -8.13 -0.56
C LYS A 22 -13.12 -9.48 0.09
N THR A 23 -12.47 -9.42 1.24
CA THR A 23 -12.31 -10.53 2.19
C THR A 23 -13.13 -10.24 3.44
N ASP A 24 -13.18 -11.17 4.39
CA ASP A 24 -13.99 -11.02 5.60
C ASP A 24 -13.65 -9.75 6.41
N ASN A 25 -12.37 -9.33 6.42
CA ASN A 25 -11.89 -8.22 7.25
C ASN A 25 -11.30 -7.05 6.44
N GLU A 26 -11.05 -7.24 5.14
CA GLU A 26 -10.31 -6.28 4.33
C GLU A 26 -10.85 -6.17 2.92
N THR A 27 -10.77 -4.96 2.40
CA THR A 27 -10.93 -4.67 0.99
C THR A 27 -9.56 -4.39 0.40
N VAL A 28 -9.22 -5.15 -0.64
CA VAL A 28 -7.99 -4.99 -1.41
C VAL A 28 -8.31 -4.16 -2.64
N TYR A 29 -7.52 -3.12 -2.86
CA TYR A 29 -7.59 -2.24 -4.03
C TYR A 29 -6.28 -2.29 -4.80
N GLN A 30 -6.34 -2.24 -6.12
CA GLN A 30 -5.17 -2.02 -6.97
C GLN A 30 -5.08 -0.55 -7.35
N ILE A 31 -3.90 0.07 -7.26
CA ILE A 31 -3.72 1.44 -7.76
C ILE A 31 -3.30 1.42 -9.24
N GLU A 32 -4.00 2.19 -10.07
CA GLU A 32 -3.68 2.38 -11.47
C GLU A 32 -2.48 3.32 -11.60
N LEU A 33 -1.40 2.84 -12.22
CA LEU A 33 -0.19 3.60 -12.45
C LEU A 33 -0.25 4.27 -13.83
N GLU A 34 -0.71 5.52 -13.86
CA GLU A 34 -0.92 6.28 -15.11
C GLU A 34 0.38 6.60 -15.91
N GLU A 35 1.56 6.54 -15.28
CA GLU A 35 2.83 6.90 -15.92
C GLU A 35 3.81 5.72 -15.94
N LYS A 36 4.27 5.36 -17.15
CA LYS A 36 5.30 4.32 -17.38
C LYS A 36 6.66 4.64 -16.74
N GLU A 37 6.89 5.89 -16.33
CA GLU A 37 8.14 6.38 -15.75
C GLU A 37 8.06 6.64 -14.23
N LYS A 38 6.92 6.35 -13.58
CA LYS A 38 6.83 6.43 -12.11
C LYS A 38 7.79 5.41 -11.50
N LEU A 39 8.69 5.88 -10.64
CA LEU A 39 9.62 5.04 -9.89
C LEU A 39 8.83 4.19 -8.89
N ILE A 40 8.39 2.99 -9.29
CA ILE A 40 7.70 2.05 -8.39
C ILE A 40 8.68 1.61 -7.28
N PRO A 41 8.26 1.57 -6.01
CA PRO A 41 9.09 1.05 -4.93
C PRO A 41 9.57 -0.39 -5.22
N PRO A 42 10.72 -0.82 -4.70
CA PRO A 42 11.15 -2.20 -4.85
C PRO A 42 10.13 -3.19 -4.28
N ASN A 43 10.06 -4.39 -4.84
CA ASN A 43 9.18 -5.47 -4.36
C ASN A 43 9.16 -5.64 -2.84
N GLY A 44 7.99 -5.73 -2.23
CA GLY A 44 7.85 -5.94 -0.79
C GLY A 44 6.54 -5.41 -0.19
N ARG A 45 6.42 -5.56 1.13
CA ARG A 45 5.30 -5.03 1.91
C ARG A 45 5.73 -3.77 2.66
N TYR A 46 4.95 -2.72 2.52
CA TYR A 46 5.23 -1.39 3.01
C TYR A 46 4.15 -0.93 3.97
N ALA A 47 4.56 -0.25 5.03
CA ALA A 47 3.67 0.49 5.89
C ALA A 47 3.28 1.77 5.15
N THR A 48 1.99 1.98 4.96
CA THR A 48 1.46 3.05 4.12
C THR A 48 0.34 3.82 4.81
N LYS A 49 0.08 5.02 4.32
CA LYS A 49 -1.12 5.78 4.66
C LYS A 49 -1.81 6.16 3.38
N ILE A 50 -3.07 5.78 3.26
CA ILE A 50 -3.94 6.24 2.18
C ILE A 50 -4.65 7.52 2.61
N MET A 51 -4.73 8.47 1.69
CA MET A 51 -5.51 9.70 1.82
C MET A 51 -6.39 9.86 0.59
N GLN A 52 -7.69 10.02 0.79
CA GLN A 52 -8.64 10.35 -0.26
C GLN A 52 -9.70 11.28 0.32
N ASP A 53 -9.86 12.46 -0.25
CA ASP A 53 -10.76 13.50 0.25
C ASP A 53 -10.56 13.76 1.76
N ASN A 54 -11.57 13.46 2.59
CA ASN A 54 -11.52 13.59 4.05
C ASN A 54 -11.14 12.30 4.78
N ILE A 55 -10.81 11.24 4.04
CA ILE A 55 -10.48 9.92 4.58
C ILE A 55 -8.96 9.80 4.67
N THR A 56 -8.49 9.42 5.86
CA THR A 56 -7.09 9.08 6.09
C THR A 56 -7.04 7.77 6.86
N ASN A 57 -6.31 6.79 6.33
CA ASN A 57 -6.19 5.49 6.97
C ASN A 57 -4.77 4.93 6.89
N ILE A 58 -4.34 4.29 7.97
CA ILE A 58 -3.09 3.54 8.03
C ILE A 58 -3.35 2.13 7.50
N CYS A 59 -2.61 1.76 6.47
CA CYS A 59 -2.76 0.49 5.76
C CYS A 59 -1.39 -0.09 5.40
N PHE A 60 -1.37 -1.25 4.76
CA PHE A 60 -0.16 -1.73 4.09
C PHE A 60 -0.38 -1.84 2.59
N ALA A 61 0.71 -1.65 1.85
CA ALA A 61 0.75 -1.90 0.43
C ALA A 61 1.73 -3.03 0.12
N GLU A 62 1.31 -3.92 -0.77
CA GLU A 62 2.20 -4.87 -1.43
C GLU A 62 2.58 -4.31 -2.79
N VAL A 63 3.88 -4.27 -3.03
CA VAL A 63 4.45 -3.82 -4.29
C VAL A 63 5.07 -5.03 -4.97
N ASN A 64 4.61 -5.29 -6.19
CA ASN A 64 5.25 -6.14 -7.18
C ASN A 64 5.67 -5.25 -8.36
N ASN A 65 6.65 -5.66 -9.15
CA ASN A 65 7.34 -4.85 -10.18
C ASN A 65 6.39 -4.09 -11.13
N SER A 66 5.15 -4.54 -11.27
CA SER A 66 4.11 -3.94 -12.13
C SER A 66 2.85 -3.49 -11.38
N GLU A 67 2.69 -3.82 -10.10
CA GLU A 67 1.41 -3.71 -9.40
C GLU A 67 1.59 -3.28 -7.95
N ILE A 68 0.64 -2.49 -7.47
CA ILE A 68 0.57 -2.09 -6.07
C ILE A 68 -0.83 -2.40 -5.56
N LEU A 69 -0.89 -3.28 -4.58
CA LEU A 69 -2.12 -3.71 -3.92
C LEU A 69 -2.18 -3.10 -2.52
N ILE A 70 -3.28 -2.44 -2.21
CA ILE A 70 -3.52 -1.72 -0.95
C ILE A 70 -4.56 -2.50 -0.16
N PHE A 71 -4.24 -2.80 1.09
CA PHE A 71 -5.09 -3.60 1.98
C PHE A 71 -5.68 -2.69 3.03
N ILE A 72 -7.00 -2.50 2.98
CA ILE A 72 -7.73 -1.54 3.82
C ILE A 72 -8.77 -2.30 4.63
N ASP A 73 -8.96 -1.92 5.89
CA ASP A 73 -10.04 -2.47 6.73
C ASP A 73 -11.41 -2.20 6.09
N ASN A 74 -12.30 -3.20 6.10
CA ASN A 74 -13.67 -3.08 5.59
C ASN A 74 -14.50 -1.96 6.25
N MET A 75 -14.11 -1.48 7.44
CA MET A 75 -14.74 -0.34 8.10
C MET A 75 -14.46 1.01 7.40
N ILE A 76 -13.50 1.05 6.48
CA ILE A 76 -13.14 2.26 5.74
C ILE A 76 -13.59 2.11 4.29
N GLU A 77 -14.54 2.94 3.89
CA GLU A 77 -15.00 2.99 2.50
C GLU A 77 -14.15 3.96 1.70
N ILE A 78 -13.54 3.48 0.63
CA ILE A 78 -12.77 4.30 -0.33
C ILE A 78 -13.53 4.34 -1.65
N ASP A 79 -13.65 5.52 -2.25
CA ASP A 79 -14.31 5.75 -3.52
C ASP A 79 -13.35 5.47 -4.68
N THR A 80 -13.64 4.45 -5.50
CA THR A 80 -12.82 4.11 -6.67
C THR A 80 -12.93 5.11 -7.82
N GLN A 81 -13.91 6.02 -7.79
CA GLN A 81 -14.05 7.06 -8.81
C GLN A 81 -13.06 8.22 -8.61
N ASN A 82 -12.56 8.40 -7.39
CA ASN A 82 -11.64 9.48 -7.04
C ASN A 82 -10.19 8.99 -6.96
N ASN A 83 -9.26 9.92 -7.19
CA ASN A 83 -7.84 9.64 -6.98
C ASN A 83 -7.55 9.47 -5.49
N ALA A 84 -6.69 8.51 -5.16
CA ALA A 84 -6.14 8.35 -3.82
C ALA A 84 -4.64 8.68 -3.82
N ILE A 85 -4.16 9.19 -2.70
CA ILE A 85 -2.74 9.41 -2.44
C ILE A 85 -2.27 8.37 -1.43
N LEU A 86 -1.28 7.58 -1.81
CA LEU A 86 -0.66 6.54 -0.99
C LEU A 86 0.74 6.97 -0.57
N TYR A 87 0.93 7.27 0.70
CA TYR A 87 2.23 7.61 1.29
C TYR A 87 2.95 6.35 1.79
N PHE A 88 4.22 6.17 1.41
CA PHE A 88 5.04 5.04 1.81
C PHE A 88 5.98 5.41 2.96
N TYR A 89 5.83 4.75 4.12
CA TYR A 89 6.65 5.03 5.31
C TYR A 89 7.90 4.17 5.32
N LYS A 90 7.70 2.86 5.47
CA LYS A 90 8.78 1.91 5.74
C LYS A 90 8.46 0.57 5.11
N LYS A 91 9.43 0.00 4.41
CA LYS A 91 9.41 -1.40 3.99
C LYS A 91 9.63 -2.27 5.22
N PHE A 92 8.70 -3.18 5.51
CA PHE A 92 8.81 -4.07 6.68
C PHE A 92 8.86 -5.55 6.31
N ARG A 93 8.52 -5.93 5.06
CA ARG A 93 8.83 -7.26 4.53
C ARG A 93 9.45 -7.21 3.14
N LEU A 94 10.39 -8.11 2.92
CA LEU A 94 10.76 -8.57 1.58
C LEU A 94 9.71 -9.59 1.15
N LEU A 95 9.12 -9.40 -0.02
CA LEU A 95 8.25 -10.40 -0.64
C LEU A 95 9.09 -11.14 -1.67
N ASP A 96 9.16 -12.45 -1.51
CA ASP A 96 9.71 -13.35 -2.50
C ASP A 96 8.52 -14.01 -3.19
N PHE A 97 8.14 -13.49 -4.36
CA PHE A 97 6.92 -13.89 -5.06
C PHE A 97 6.96 -15.32 -5.60
N ASP A 98 8.12 -16.00 -5.50
CA ASP A 98 8.30 -17.40 -5.86
C ASP A 98 7.84 -18.39 -4.77
N ASN A 99 7.52 -17.92 -3.55
CA ASN A 99 7.06 -18.76 -2.44
C ASN A 99 5.65 -18.39 -1.95
N ASN A 100 4.76 -19.39 -1.84
CA ASN A 100 3.37 -19.30 -1.34
C ASN A 100 3.22 -18.84 0.14
N GLU A 101 4.29 -18.39 0.80
CA GLU A 101 4.25 -17.90 2.19
C GLU A 101 3.57 -16.52 2.36
N THR A 102 3.33 -15.80 1.27
CA THR A 102 2.80 -14.43 1.24
C THR A 102 1.45 -14.26 1.96
N ASN A 103 0.60 -15.28 1.93
CA ASN A 103 -0.72 -15.24 2.57
C ASN A 103 -0.68 -15.41 4.09
N PHE A 104 0.29 -16.18 4.62
CA PHE A 104 0.26 -16.67 6.01
C PHE A 104 0.55 -15.61 7.08
N LYS A 105 1.09 -14.44 6.69
CA LYS A 105 1.57 -13.43 7.66
C LYS A 105 0.79 -12.11 7.63
N ARG A 106 -0.34 -12.02 6.90
CA ARG A 106 -1.14 -10.80 6.77
C ARG A 106 -1.75 -10.31 8.09
N LYS A 107 -2.26 -11.25 8.90
CA LYS A 107 -2.84 -10.91 10.20
C LYS A 107 -1.79 -10.33 11.17
N GLU A 108 -0.62 -10.94 11.23
CA GLU A 108 0.51 -10.48 12.05
C GLU A 108 1.00 -9.09 11.60
N ASP A 109 1.01 -8.83 10.30
CA ASP A 109 1.49 -7.56 9.76
C ASP A 109 0.60 -6.36 10.08
N ARG A 110 -0.71 -6.59 10.27
CA ARG A 110 -1.61 -5.56 10.77
C ARG A 110 -1.29 -5.16 12.20
N GLU A 111 -0.94 -6.12 13.05
CA GLU A 111 -0.56 -5.83 14.44
C GLU A 111 0.73 -5.01 14.48
N LEU A 112 1.69 -5.32 13.60
CA LEU A 112 2.96 -4.60 13.48
C LEU A 112 2.82 -3.19 12.87
N LEU A 113 1.81 -2.95 12.05
CA LEU A 113 1.61 -1.69 11.33
C LEU A 113 1.51 -0.47 12.25
N HIS A 114 0.82 -0.62 13.38
CA HIS A 114 0.66 0.45 14.37
C HIS A 114 1.99 0.84 15.03
N GLU A 115 2.91 -0.11 15.20
CA GLU A 115 4.25 0.13 15.76
C GLU A 115 5.23 0.75 14.74
N LEU A 116 4.88 0.76 13.45
CA LEU A 116 5.78 1.18 12.37
C LEU A 116 5.51 2.60 11.86
N ILE A 117 4.34 3.16 12.14
CA ILE A 117 3.91 4.49 11.67
C ILE A 117 3.96 5.55 12.80
N PHE A 118 4.22 5.13 14.05
CA PHE A 118 4.40 6.01 15.21
C PHE A 118 5.74 5.77 15.91
#